data_AF-A0A0M2HMC4-F1
#
_entry.id   AF-A0A0M2HMC4-F1
#
_cell.length_a   1.000
_cell.length_b   1.000
_cell.length_c   1.000
_cell.angle_alpha   90.00
_cell.angle_beta   90.00
_cell.angle_gamma   90.00
#
_symmetry.space_group_name_H-M   'P 1'
#
loop_
_entity.id
_entity.type
_entity.pdbx_description
1 polymer ?
#
loop_
_entity_poly.entity_id
_entity_poly.type
_entity_poly.pdbx_seq_one_letter_code
_entity_poly.pdbx_strand_id
1 'polypeptide(L)'
;MSKIIEALGALAPFAGIALLFVYRSRSPRPAALGMLGAGLAGLGSIAGLLGDRVAFFGSSDELLERLEGWALVRLVLLVTGTAILVIAAAAGTSRGRAHRWSLIAAALLFTVAGTALRFVHIDLGDDHHGLQLLVTMAIEMLQFGLLGIGILVLCIAVVSRRVDDGRPEPLRLARAAAQRAWQAYQRSGRRG
;
A
#
# COMPACT_ATOMS: atom_id res chain seq x y z
N MET A 1 9.57 14.75 -9.21
CA MET A 1 8.38 13.88 -9.32
C MET A 1 8.46 12.64 -8.43
N SER A 2 9.65 12.12 -8.10
CA SER A 2 9.82 10.91 -7.30
C SER A 2 9.18 10.96 -5.89
N LYS A 3 9.42 12.06 -5.16
CA LYS A 3 8.90 12.25 -3.79
C LYS A 3 7.37 12.22 -3.66
N ILE A 4 6.63 12.54 -4.73
CA ILE A 4 5.16 12.59 -4.67
C ILE A 4 4.56 11.19 -4.64
N ILE A 5 5.11 10.25 -5.42
CA ILE A 5 4.57 8.89 -5.50
C ILE A 5 5.02 8.07 -4.28
N GLU A 6 6.24 8.32 -3.78
CA GLU A 6 6.71 7.77 -2.50
C GLU A 6 5.82 8.24 -1.34
N ALA A 7 5.48 9.53 -1.29
CA ALA A 7 4.52 10.07 -0.33
C ALA A 7 3.12 9.46 -0.53
N LEU A 8 2.69 9.20 -1.77
CA LEU A 8 1.40 8.57 -2.05
C LEU A 8 1.33 7.13 -1.52
N GLY A 9 2.40 6.35 -1.71
CA GLY A 9 2.52 4.99 -1.17
C GLY A 9 2.51 4.99 0.36
N ALA A 10 3.23 5.92 0.99
CA ALA A 10 3.25 6.09 2.44
C ALA A 10 1.90 6.58 3.02
N LEU A 11 1.11 7.33 2.24
CA LEU A 11 -0.19 7.84 2.67
C LEU A 11 -1.33 6.83 2.55
N ALA A 12 -1.18 5.79 1.74
CA ALA A 12 -2.23 4.79 1.51
C ALA A 12 -2.72 4.08 2.79
N PRO A 13 -1.86 3.66 3.74
CA PRO A 13 -2.30 3.08 5.02
C PRO A 13 -3.08 4.09 5.87
N PHE A 14 -2.66 5.36 5.89
CA PHE A 14 -3.36 6.41 6.64
C PHE A 14 -4.72 6.72 6.03
N ALA A 15 -4.82 6.76 4.69
CA ALA A 15 -6.09 6.88 3.99
C ALA A 15 -7.02 5.68 4.30
N GLY A 16 -6.46 4.47 4.35
CA GLY A 16 -7.16 3.25 4.78
C GLY A 16 -7.70 3.34 6.21
N ILE A 17 -6.88 3.79 7.16
CA ILE A 17 -7.27 4.01 8.56
C ILE A 17 -8.38 5.08 8.66
N ALA A 18 -8.23 6.21 7.96
CA ALA A 18 -9.23 7.28 7.94
C ALA A 18 -10.57 6.77 7.37
N LEU A 19 -10.53 5.99 6.29
CA LEU A 19 -11.70 5.34 5.71
C LEU A 19 -12.36 4.41 6.74
N LEU A 20 -11.60 3.52 7.36
CA LEU A 20 -12.11 2.59 8.37
C LEU A 20 -12.69 3.31 9.58
N PHE A 21 -12.10 4.43 9.99
CA PHE A 21 -12.59 5.26 11.09
C PHE A 21 -13.92 5.93 10.75
N VAL A 22 -14.05 6.52 9.56
CA VAL A 22 -15.30 7.18 9.10
C VAL A 22 -16.44 6.17 8.97
N TYR A 23 -16.15 4.95 8.52
CA TYR A 23 -17.13 3.89 8.32
C TYR A 23 -17.22 2.88 9.49
N ARG A 24 -16.54 3.15 10.62
CA ARG A 24 -16.49 2.23 11.78
C ARG A 24 -17.86 1.91 12.37
N SER A 25 -18.80 2.84 12.26
CA SER A 25 -20.17 2.69 12.78
C SER A 25 -20.95 1.57 12.07
N ARG A 26 -20.56 1.16 10.86
CA ARG A 26 -21.24 0.12 10.09
C ARG A 26 -20.84 -1.30 10.47
N SER A 27 -19.62 -1.48 10.97
CA SER A 27 -19.09 -2.79 11.35
C SER A 27 -17.92 -2.63 12.33
N PRO A 28 -18.20 -2.37 13.63
CA PRO A 28 -17.18 -1.98 14.59
C PRO A 28 -16.08 -3.03 14.76
N ARG A 29 -16.43 -4.33 14.77
CA ARG A 29 -15.47 -5.44 14.88
C ARG A 29 -14.54 -5.57 13.66
N PRO A 30 -15.05 -5.71 12.41
CA PRO A 30 -14.20 -5.72 11.22
C PRO A 30 -13.40 -4.43 11.03
N ALA A 31 -13.96 -3.28 11.38
CA ALA A 31 -13.27 -1.99 11.25
C ALA A 31 -12.10 -1.88 12.24
N ALA A 32 -12.26 -2.33 13.49
CA ALA A 32 -11.18 -2.36 14.48
C ALA A 32 -10.02 -3.27 14.03
N LEU A 33 -10.34 -4.48 13.55
CA LEU A 33 -9.32 -5.39 12.98
C LEU A 33 -8.66 -4.78 11.74
N GLY A 34 -9.45 -4.17 10.86
CA GLY A 34 -8.92 -3.47 9.68
C GLY A 34 -7.97 -2.33 10.05
N MET A 35 -8.29 -1.56 11.10
CA MET A 35 -7.43 -0.46 11.57
C MET A 35 -6.11 -0.99 12.13
N LEU A 36 -6.13 -2.10 12.87
CA LEU A 36 -4.91 -2.78 13.33
C LEU A 36 -4.06 -3.29 12.16
N GLY A 37 -4.68 -3.96 11.19
CA GLY A 37 -3.97 -4.47 10.01
C GLY A 37 -3.38 -3.36 9.14
N ALA A 38 -4.13 -2.28 8.90
CA ALA A 38 -3.64 -1.10 8.20
C ALA A 38 -2.53 -0.36 8.98
N GLY A 39 -2.64 -0.30 10.31
CA GLY A 39 -1.60 0.25 11.18
C GLY A 39 -0.29 -0.53 11.10
N LEU A 40 -0.34 -1.86 11.18
CA LEU A 40 0.83 -2.73 11.03
C LEU A 40 1.46 -2.59 9.65
N ALA A 41 0.65 -2.56 8.59
CA ALA A 41 1.16 -2.36 7.23
C ALA A 41 1.77 -0.97 7.02
N GLY A 42 1.22 0.06 7.69
CA GLY A 42 1.80 1.40 7.75
C GLY A 42 3.14 1.43 8.47
N LEU A 43 3.24 0.78 9.63
CA LEU A 43 4.51 0.64 10.36
C LEU A 43 5.55 -0.11 9.53
N GLY A 44 5.17 -1.18 8.82
CA GLY A 44 6.06 -1.89 7.90
C GLY A 44 6.56 -1.00 6.76
N SER A 45 5.72 -0.11 6.24
CA SER A 45 6.10 0.86 5.20
C SER A 45 7.08 1.90 5.74
N ILE A 46 6.85 2.44 6.94
CA ILE A 46 7.75 3.39 7.61
C ILE A 46 9.09 2.71 7.93
N ALA A 47 9.07 1.47 8.44
CA ALA A 47 10.27 0.70 8.71
C ALA A 47 11.14 0.51 7.46
N GLY A 48 10.51 0.30 6.29
CA GLY A 48 11.23 0.26 5.01
C GLY A 48 11.95 1.57 4.69
N LEU A 49 11.24 2.70 4.80
CA LEU A 49 11.80 4.02 4.55
C LEU A 49 12.96 4.39 5.50
N LEU A 50 12.86 3.95 6.76
CA LEU A 50 13.92 4.18 7.75
C LEU A 50 15.12 3.25 7.53
N GLY A 51 14.89 2.00 7.11
CA GLY A 51 15.97 1.04 6.80
C GLY A 51 16.93 1.58 5.74
N ASP A 52 16.39 2.11 4.63
CA ASP A 52 17.19 2.64 3.52
C ASP A 52 17.98 3.90 3.91
N ARG A 53 17.48 4.68 4.87
CA ARG A 53 18.13 5.90 5.39
C ARG A 53 19.26 5.59 6.36
N VAL A 54 19.09 4.58 7.20
CA VAL A 54 20.09 4.19 8.21
C VAL A 54 21.26 3.45 7.55
N ALA A 55 21.00 2.75 6.45
CA ALA A 55 22.03 2.05 5.67
C ALA A 55 23.11 2.98 5.09
N PHE A 56 22.84 4.28 4.96
CA PHE A 56 23.78 5.25 4.42
C PHE A 56 24.94 5.61 5.40
N PHE A 57 24.87 5.21 6.68
CA PHE A 57 25.79 5.68 7.73
C PHE A 57 26.63 4.58 8.43
N GLY A 58 26.57 3.32 8.00
CA GLY A 58 27.23 2.18 8.68
C GLY A 58 28.50 1.63 8.00
N SER A 59 29.31 0.87 8.73
CA SER A 59 30.42 0.04 8.21
C SER A 59 29.91 -1.29 7.63
N SER A 60 30.60 -1.83 6.62
CA SER A 60 30.11 -2.83 5.65
C SER A 60 29.45 -4.09 6.22
N ASP A 61 30.02 -4.71 7.26
CA ASP A 61 29.57 -6.02 7.76
C ASP A 61 28.38 -5.90 8.74
N GLU A 62 28.41 -4.90 9.63
CA GLU A 62 27.30 -4.61 10.55
C GLU A 62 26.07 -4.05 9.80
N LEU A 63 26.30 -3.52 8.60
CA LEU A 63 25.28 -3.03 7.68
C LEU A 63 24.43 -4.15 7.09
N LEU A 64 25.06 -5.25 6.65
CA LEU A 64 24.37 -6.38 6.02
C LEU A 64 23.42 -7.07 7.01
N GLU A 65 23.88 -7.31 8.23
CA GLU A 65 23.08 -7.97 9.28
C GLU A 65 21.90 -7.08 9.74
N ARG A 66 22.11 -5.77 9.84
CA ARG A 66 21.03 -4.82 10.13
C ARG A 66 20.04 -4.71 8.97
N LEU A 67 20.50 -4.65 7.72
CA LEU A 67 19.65 -4.59 6.53
C LEU A 67 18.73 -5.82 6.44
N GLU A 68 19.27 -7.00 6.72
CA GLU A 68 18.50 -8.24 6.72
C GLU A 68 17.45 -8.26 7.85
N GLY A 69 17.82 -7.80 9.05
CA GLY A 69 16.87 -7.66 10.17
C GLY A 69 15.71 -6.70 9.87
N TRP A 70 16.01 -5.50 9.34
CA TRP A 70 14.98 -4.52 8.96
C TRP A 70 14.08 -5.02 7.83
N ALA A 71 14.67 -5.70 6.85
CA ALA A 71 13.94 -6.35 5.76
C ALA A 71 12.94 -7.40 6.28
N LEU A 72 13.35 -8.24 7.23
CA LEU A 72 12.51 -9.26 7.85
C LEU A 72 11.39 -8.63 8.68
N VAL A 73 11.70 -7.64 9.51
CA VAL A 73 10.71 -6.91 10.32
C VAL A 73 9.64 -6.29 9.42
N ARG A 74 10.06 -5.59 8.35
CA ARG A 74 9.14 -5.04 7.33
C ARG A 74 8.26 -6.12 6.71
N LEU A 75 8.84 -7.26 6.33
CA LEU A 75 8.12 -8.36 5.71
C LEU A 75 7.08 -8.96 6.66
N VAL A 76 7.47 -9.23 7.91
CA VAL A 76 6.55 -9.75 8.95
C VAL A 76 5.41 -8.77 9.21
N LEU A 77 5.70 -7.47 9.36
CA LEU A 77 4.69 -6.42 9.55
C LEU A 77 3.69 -6.36 8.38
N LEU A 78 4.20 -6.39 7.14
CA LEU A 78 3.36 -6.35 5.94
C LEU A 78 2.51 -7.60 5.79
N VAL A 79 3.09 -8.79 5.95
CA VAL A 79 2.38 -10.07 5.85
C VAL A 79 1.31 -10.16 6.93
N THR A 80 1.66 -9.86 8.18
CA THR A 80 0.73 -9.91 9.31
C THR A 80 -0.39 -8.88 9.14
N GLY A 81 -0.06 -7.64 8.77
CA GLY A 81 -1.04 -6.58 8.52
C GLY A 81 -2.00 -6.93 7.37
N THR A 82 -1.47 -7.48 6.28
CA THR A 82 -2.26 -7.95 5.13
C THR A 82 -3.16 -9.12 5.52
N ALA A 83 -2.65 -10.10 6.27
CA ALA A 83 -3.43 -11.24 6.74
C ALA A 83 -4.60 -10.79 7.62
N ILE A 84 -4.36 -9.87 8.57
CA ILE A 84 -5.42 -9.29 9.41
C ILE A 84 -6.47 -8.57 8.57
N LEU A 85 -6.04 -7.80 7.56
CA LEU A 85 -6.95 -7.10 6.65
C LEU A 85 -7.79 -8.06 5.81
N VAL A 86 -7.21 -9.15 5.32
CA VAL A 86 -7.93 -10.21 4.60
C VAL A 86 -8.96 -10.87 5.52
N ILE A 87 -8.58 -11.22 6.76
CA ILE A 87 -9.49 -11.78 7.75
C ILE A 87 -10.62 -10.79 8.06
N ALA A 88 -10.31 -9.52 8.27
CA ALA A 88 -11.29 -8.47 8.52
C ALA A 88 -12.26 -8.30 7.33
N ALA A 89 -11.75 -8.37 6.10
CA ALA A 89 -12.56 -8.30 4.89
C ALA A 89 -13.47 -9.53 4.75
N ALA A 90 -12.93 -10.73 5.01
CA ALA A 90 -13.64 -12.00 4.93
C ALA A 90 -14.68 -12.20 6.04
N ALA A 91 -14.45 -11.65 7.24
CA ALA A 91 -15.35 -11.74 8.39
C ALA A 91 -16.69 -10.99 8.20
N GLY A 92 -16.90 -10.32 7.06
CA GLY A 92 -18.16 -9.67 6.79
C GLY A 92 -19.26 -10.59 6.25
N THR A 93 -20.52 -10.21 6.49
CA THR A 93 -21.71 -11.02 6.24
C THR A 93 -21.94 -11.32 4.74
N SER A 94 -22.67 -12.41 4.50
CA SER A 94 -22.81 -13.16 3.24
C SER A 94 -23.41 -12.42 2.02
N ARG A 95 -24.00 -11.23 2.18
CA ARG A 95 -24.60 -10.47 1.06
C ARG A 95 -23.52 -9.63 0.34
N GLY A 96 -23.32 -9.87 -0.96
CA GLY A 96 -22.28 -9.20 -1.76
C GLY A 96 -20.92 -9.90 -1.77
N ARG A 97 -20.90 -11.21 -1.43
CA ARG A 97 -19.70 -12.05 -1.33
C ARG A 97 -18.83 -11.98 -2.60
N ALA A 98 -19.42 -12.11 -3.80
CA ALA A 98 -18.67 -12.10 -5.06
C ALA A 98 -17.89 -10.79 -5.29
N HIS A 99 -18.52 -9.64 -5.06
CA HIS A 99 -17.84 -8.34 -5.20
C HIS A 99 -16.70 -8.16 -4.19
N ARG A 100 -16.92 -8.57 -2.93
CA ARG A 100 -15.88 -8.53 -1.89
C ARG A 100 -14.68 -9.41 -2.21
N TRP A 101 -14.91 -10.64 -2.66
CA TRP A 101 -13.82 -11.53 -3.07
C TRP A 101 -13.05 -10.98 -4.27
N SER A 102 -13.73 -10.31 -5.21
CA SER A 102 -13.03 -9.63 -6.32
C SER A 102 -12.09 -8.53 -5.83
N LEU A 103 -12.49 -7.77 -4.80
CA LEU A 103 -11.63 -6.75 -4.17
C LEU A 103 -10.47 -7.38 -3.39
N ILE A 104 -10.72 -8.45 -2.62
CA ILE A 104 -9.67 -9.18 -1.91
C ILE A 104 -8.67 -9.75 -2.91
N ALA A 105 -9.13 -10.38 -3.99
CA ALA A 105 -8.29 -10.93 -5.03
C ALA A 105 -7.47 -9.84 -5.73
N ALA A 106 -8.09 -8.71 -6.09
CA ALA A 106 -7.38 -7.57 -6.66
C ALA A 106 -6.32 -7.02 -5.71
N ALA A 107 -6.65 -6.88 -4.42
CA ALA A 107 -5.70 -6.42 -3.43
C ALA A 107 -4.52 -7.37 -3.24
N LEU A 108 -4.79 -8.68 -3.16
CA LEU A 108 -3.75 -9.70 -3.09
C LEU A 108 -2.87 -9.68 -4.32
N LEU A 109 -3.45 -9.52 -5.52
CA LEU A 109 -2.69 -9.36 -6.76
C LEU A 109 -1.74 -8.16 -6.70
N PHE A 110 -2.22 -7.00 -6.23
CA PHE A 110 -1.39 -5.82 -6.06
C PHE A 110 -0.29 -6.00 -5.01
N THR A 111 -0.61 -6.61 -3.86
CA THR A 111 0.38 -6.88 -2.81
C THR A 111 1.45 -7.85 -3.30
N VAL A 112 1.05 -8.95 -3.94
CA VAL A 112 1.97 -9.94 -4.51
C VAL A 112 2.83 -9.32 -5.60
N ALA A 113 2.25 -8.54 -6.52
CA ALA A 113 3.00 -7.84 -7.55
C ALA A 113 4.01 -6.84 -6.95
N GLY A 114 3.61 -6.09 -5.93
CA GLY A 114 4.51 -5.19 -5.21
C GLY A 114 5.65 -5.93 -4.50
N THR A 115 5.36 -7.07 -3.85
CA THR A 115 6.40 -7.91 -3.24
C THR A 115 7.30 -8.56 -4.29
N ALA A 116 6.76 -9.00 -5.43
CA ALA A 116 7.53 -9.63 -6.51
C ALA A 116 8.55 -8.68 -7.13
N LEU A 117 8.23 -7.38 -7.24
CA LEU A 117 9.16 -6.35 -7.73
C LEU A 117 10.44 -6.26 -6.90
N ARG A 118 10.41 -6.61 -5.61
CA ARG A 118 11.60 -6.65 -4.76
C ARG A 118 12.66 -7.62 -5.28
N PHE A 119 12.25 -8.66 -6.00
CA PHE A 119 13.17 -9.68 -6.54
C PHE A 119 13.70 -9.30 -7.92
N VAL A 120 13.17 -8.24 -8.55
CA VAL A 120 13.62 -7.78 -9.86
C VAL A 120 14.92 -7.00 -9.70
N HIS A 121 16.04 -7.67 -9.91
CA HIS A 121 17.36 -7.03 -10.01
C HIS A 121 17.70 -6.84 -11.49
N ILE A 122 17.77 -5.58 -11.93
CA ILE A 122 18.19 -5.25 -13.29
C ILE A 122 19.64 -4.79 -13.21
N ASP A 123 20.54 -5.63 -13.70
CA ASP A 123 21.94 -5.25 -13.89
C ASP A 123 22.11 -4.69 -15.31
N LEU A 124 22.46 -3.40 -15.38
CA LEU A 124 22.63 -2.65 -16.63
C LEU A 124 24.11 -2.48 -17.01
N GLY A 125 25.03 -3.10 -16.24
CA GLY A 125 26.47 -2.96 -16.41
C GLY A 125 27.02 -1.61 -15.94
N ASP A 126 28.33 -1.58 -15.67
CA ASP A 126 29.03 -0.46 -15.04
C ASP A 126 28.97 0.86 -15.84
N ASP A 127 28.74 0.79 -17.15
CA ASP A 127 28.72 1.95 -18.04
C ASP A 127 27.49 2.87 -17.82
N HIS A 128 26.45 2.42 -17.10
CA HIS A 128 25.17 3.12 -17.00
C HIS A 128 24.69 3.37 -15.56
N HIS A 129 25.60 3.72 -14.63
CA HIS A 129 25.26 4.01 -13.23
C HIS A 129 24.07 4.96 -13.03
N GLY A 130 23.96 6.03 -13.84
CA GLY A 130 22.83 6.97 -13.73
C GLY A 130 21.48 6.35 -14.12
N LEU A 131 21.46 5.50 -15.14
CA LEU A 131 20.26 4.80 -15.59
C LEU A 131 19.86 3.72 -14.58
N GLN A 132 20.83 2.99 -14.05
CA GLN A 132 20.63 1.99 -13.01
C GLN A 132 19.97 2.59 -11.76
N LEU A 133 20.46 3.75 -11.30
CA LEU A 133 19.86 4.46 -10.17
C LEU A 133 18.41 4.88 -10.45
N LEU A 134 18.13 5.40 -11.66
CA LEU A 134 16.77 5.77 -12.08
C LEU A 134 15.81 4.56 -12.10
N VAL A 135 16.28 3.43 -12.62
CA VAL A 135 15.51 2.18 -12.71
C VAL A 135 15.23 1.63 -11.31
N THR A 136 16.23 1.58 -10.42
CA THR A 136 16.06 1.14 -9.04
C THR A 136 15.05 2.01 -8.29
N MET A 137 15.17 3.34 -8.38
CA MET A 137 14.19 4.27 -7.79
C MET A 137 12.78 4.07 -8.35
N ALA A 138 12.65 3.79 -9.65
CA ALA A 138 11.36 3.52 -10.28
C ALA A 138 10.74 2.20 -9.81
N ILE A 139 11.54 1.15 -9.65
CA ILE A 139 11.11 -0.16 -9.12
C ILE A 139 10.65 -0.01 -7.68
N GLU A 140 11.44 0.65 -6.83
CA GLU A 140 11.08 0.91 -5.43
C GLU A 140 9.77 1.68 -5.31
N MET A 141 9.62 2.74 -6.11
CA MET A 141 8.40 3.52 -6.16
C MET A 141 7.19 2.68 -6.59
N LEU A 142 7.34 1.85 -7.63
CA LEU A 142 6.28 0.99 -8.12
C LEU A 142 5.89 -0.05 -7.06
N GLN A 143 6.88 -0.62 -6.37
CA GLN A 143 6.69 -1.53 -5.23
C GLN A 143 5.87 -0.86 -4.11
N PHE A 144 6.26 0.33 -3.66
CA PHE A 144 5.52 1.05 -2.61
C PHE A 144 4.10 1.42 -3.06
N GLY A 145 3.94 1.85 -4.31
CA GLY A 145 2.63 2.17 -4.89
C GLY A 145 1.70 0.96 -4.93
N LEU A 146 2.17 -0.18 -5.42
CA LEU A 146 1.38 -1.41 -5.53
C LEU A 146 0.98 -1.95 -4.15
N LEU A 147 1.90 -1.96 -3.19
CA LEU A 147 1.61 -2.37 -1.80
C LEU A 147 0.56 -1.45 -1.17
N GLY A 148 0.71 -0.13 -1.32
CA GLY A 148 -0.25 0.86 -0.82
C GLY A 148 -1.64 0.68 -1.44
N ILE A 149 -1.72 0.47 -2.75
CA ILE A 149 -2.98 0.20 -3.45
C ILE A 149 -3.62 -1.09 -2.92
N GLY A 150 -2.86 -2.17 -2.75
CA GLY A 150 -3.37 -3.43 -2.19
C GLY A 150 -4.00 -3.24 -0.80
N ILE A 151 -3.30 -2.56 0.10
CA ILE A 151 -3.78 -2.25 1.46
C ILE A 151 -5.06 -1.40 1.40
N LEU A 152 -5.09 -0.37 0.56
CA LEU A 152 -6.24 0.52 0.42
C LEU A 152 -7.47 -0.25 -0.11
N VAL A 153 -7.28 -1.12 -1.11
CA VAL A 153 -8.36 -1.96 -1.65
C VAL A 153 -8.87 -2.94 -0.60
N LEU A 154 -8.01 -3.52 0.24
CA LEU A 154 -8.45 -4.33 1.38
C LEU A 154 -9.28 -3.51 2.38
N CYS A 155 -8.84 -2.30 2.72
CA CYS A 155 -9.61 -1.40 3.60
C CYS A 155 -11.00 -1.11 3.01
N ILE A 156 -11.10 -0.88 1.70
CA ILE A 156 -12.38 -0.71 1.00
C ILE A 156 -13.22 -1.99 1.07
N ALA A 157 -12.61 -3.16 0.89
CA ALA A 157 -13.30 -4.45 0.99
C ALA A 157 -13.89 -4.69 2.40
N VAL A 158 -13.18 -4.26 3.45
CA VAL A 158 -13.67 -4.33 4.84
C VAL A 158 -14.95 -3.52 5.01
N VAL A 159 -14.99 -2.28 4.51
CA VAL A 159 -16.12 -1.34 4.73
C VAL A 159 -17.23 -1.42 3.68
N SER A 160 -17.01 -2.13 2.57
CA SER A 160 -18.02 -2.32 1.54
C SER A 160 -19.15 -3.22 2.08
N ARG A 161 -20.16 -2.60 2.69
CA ARG A 161 -21.45 -3.19 3.07
C ARG A 161 -22.56 -2.21 2.68
N ARG A 162 -23.52 -2.74 1.91
CA ARG A 162 -24.81 -2.18 1.43
C ARG A 162 -24.80 -0.73 0.89
N VAL A 163 -25.36 -0.62 -0.32
CA VAL A 163 -25.82 0.63 -0.96
C VAL A 163 -27.03 1.25 -0.22
N ASP A 164 -27.68 0.50 0.68
CA ASP A 164 -28.94 0.89 1.35
C ASP A 164 -28.82 1.95 2.46
N ASP A 165 -27.62 2.26 2.95
CA ASP A 165 -27.44 3.20 4.07
C ASP A 165 -27.52 4.68 3.65
N GLY A 166 -27.87 4.98 2.39
CA GLY A 166 -27.99 6.34 1.86
C GLY A 166 -26.70 7.16 1.78
N ARG A 167 -25.60 6.74 2.41
CA ARG A 167 -24.28 7.38 2.28
C ARG A 167 -23.54 6.88 1.04
N PRO A 168 -22.77 7.75 0.37
CA PRO A 168 -22.04 7.40 -0.84
C PRO A 168 -21.11 6.19 -0.64
N GLU A 169 -21.14 5.31 -1.64
CA GLU A 169 -20.33 4.10 -1.72
C GLU A 169 -18.84 4.47 -1.70
N PRO A 170 -18.02 3.90 -0.79
CA PRO A 170 -16.62 4.30 -0.61
C PRO A 170 -15.80 4.11 -1.90
N LEU A 171 -16.14 3.12 -2.72
CA LEU A 171 -15.52 2.90 -4.03
C LEU A 171 -15.79 4.06 -5.00
N ARG A 172 -17.01 4.63 -4.98
CA ARG A 172 -17.36 5.79 -5.81
C ARG A 172 -16.59 7.03 -5.38
N LEU A 173 -16.44 7.26 -4.07
CA LEU A 173 -15.64 8.37 -3.55
C LEU A 173 -14.16 8.21 -3.92
N ALA A 174 -13.60 7.01 -3.77
CA ALA A 174 -12.23 6.72 -4.16
C ALA A 174 -12.02 6.94 -5.67
N ARG A 175 -12.96 6.45 -6.52
CA ARG A 175 -12.91 6.65 -7.97
C ARG A 175 -13.02 8.12 -8.36
N ALA A 176 -13.90 8.87 -7.72
CA ALA A 176 -14.05 10.31 -7.96
C ALA A 176 -12.78 11.08 -7.54
N ALA A 177 -12.17 10.73 -6.40
CA ALA A 177 -10.91 11.32 -5.97
C ALA A 177 -9.78 11.00 -6.95
N ALA A 178 -9.68 9.76 -7.41
CA ALA A 178 -8.69 9.34 -8.42
C ALA A 178 -8.87 10.10 -9.74
N GLN A 179 -10.12 10.25 -10.21
CA GLN A 179 -10.41 11.02 -11.42
C GLN A 179 -10.04 12.50 -11.29
N ARG A 180 -10.32 13.12 -10.13
CA ARG A 180 -9.93 14.52 -9.89
C ARG A 180 -8.42 14.69 -9.82
N ALA A 181 -7.70 13.77 -9.18
CA ALA A 181 -6.24 13.76 -9.15
C ALA A 181 -5.65 13.63 -10.55
N TRP A 182 -6.18 12.72 -11.37
CA TRP A 182 -5.77 12.54 -12.76
C TRP A 182 -6.00 13.79 -13.61
N GLN A 183 -7.17 14.42 -13.49
CA GLN A 183 -7.46 15.67 -14.19
C GLN A 183 -6.52 16.80 -13.75
N ALA A 184 -6.20 16.91 -12.46
CA ALA A 184 -5.24 17.89 -11.97
C ALA A 184 -3.84 17.64 -12.56
N TYR A 185 -3.39 16.38 -12.58
CA TYR A 185 -2.11 16.00 -13.18
C TYR A 185 -2.03 16.37 -14.67
N GLN A 186 -3.06 16.04 -15.46
CA GLN A 186 -3.11 16.40 -16.88
C GLN A 186 -3.09 17.91 -17.13
N ARG A 187 -3.67 18.72 -16.24
CA ARG A 187 -3.63 20.19 -16.36
C ARG A 187 -2.25 20.75 -16.07
N SER A 188 -1.53 20.18 -15.09
CA SER A 188 -0.16 20.58 -14.77
C SER A 188 0.82 20.21 -15.88
N GLY A 189 0.66 19.02 -16.49
CA GLY A 189 1.50 18.58 -17.61
C GLY A 189 1.27 19.30 -18.94
N ARG A 190 0.22 20.13 -19.06
CA ARG A 190 -0.06 20.98 -20.23
C ARG A 190 0.49 22.40 -20.11
N ARG A 191 1.08 22.76 -18.97
CA ARG A 191 1.59 24.12 -18.66
C ARG A 191 3.12 24.21 -18.59
N GLY A 192 3.84 23.11 -18.80
CA GLY A 192 5.29 23.07 -18.97
C GLY A 192 5.63 22.59 -20.36
#